data_AF-X0XYY5-F1
#
_entry.id   AF-X0XYY5-F1
#
_cell.length_a   1.000
_cell.length_b   1.000
_cell.length_c   1.000
_cell.angle_alpha   90.00
_cell.angle_beta   90.00
_cell.angle_gamma   90.00
#
_symmetry.space_group_name_H-M   'P 1'
#
loop_
_entity.id
_entity.type
_entity.pdbx_description
1 polymer ?
#
loop_
_entity_poly.entity_id
_entity_poly.type
_entity_poly.pdbx_seq_one_letter_code
_entity_poly.pdbx_strand_id
1 'polypeptide(L)'
;MNSDSNIGEVGVGSIRLNGKRVQDLPLGQGNDAKSGLKDAIDQERINKIETINAKYPTLRVDYIDSRIDECKENMLRVQGTMTEQATMISEYKGHINMSGYRDKEIVKFEGKVKDGTMTDEALKQEKRDLFKRFPPYQIPAMEQQIVQCHEAINRCEKVIEAEQASVAELTEVKALCKQRDVELSAFGAVAEG
;
A
#
# COMPACT_ATOMS: atom_id res chain seq x y z
N MET A 1 -12.37 -50.79 43.01
CA MET A 1 -11.14 -50.26 42.42
C MET A 1 -11.51 -48.94 41.77
N ASN A 2 -11.32 -47.82 42.48
CA ASN A 2 -11.57 -46.48 41.93
C ASN A 2 -10.35 -46.08 41.09
N SER A 3 -10.51 -46.07 39.77
CA SER A 3 -9.60 -45.38 38.88
C SER A 3 -9.98 -43.91 38.90
N ASP A 4 -9.42 -43.15 39.83
CA ASP A 4 -9.58 -41.69 39.86
C ASP A 4 -8.95 -41.11 38.59
N SER A 5 -9.81 -40.73 37.65
CA SER A 5 -9.41 -40.16 36.36
C SER A 5 -8.87 -38.74 36.55
N ASN A 6 -7.74 -38.43 35.91
CA ASN A 6 -7.11 -37.11 35.91
C ASN A 6 -7.82 -36.08 35.00
N ILE A 7 -9.15 -36.11 34.94
CA ILE A 7 -9.90 -35.15 34.12
C ILE A 7 -9.87 -33.80 34.84
N GLY A 8 -8.98 -32.90 34.40
CA GLY A 8 -8.98 -31.48 34.78
C GLY A 8 -7.73 -30.95 35.52
N GLU A 9 -6.76 -31.78 35.89
CA GLU A 9 -5.53 -31.30 36.54
C GLU A 9 -4.41 -31.03 35.51
N VAL A 10 -3.93 -29.78 35.46
CA VAL A 10 -2.81 -29.36 34.59
C VAL A 10 -1.58 -29.11 35.44
N GLY A 11 -0.43 -29.69 35.06
CA GLY A 11 0.86 -29.52 35.72
C GLY A 11 1.47 -30.82 36.27
N VAL A 12 2.66 -30.73 36.87
CA VAL A 12 3.46 -31.89 37.34
C VAL A 12 2.68 -32.81 38.29
N GLY A 13 1.70 -32.26 39.03
CA GLY A 13 0.83 -32.99 39.94
C GLY A 13 -0.15 -33.96 39.27
N SER A 14 -0.42 -33.82 37.97
CA SER A 14 -1.37 -34.68 37.24
C SER A 14 -0.73 -35.89 36.57
N ILE A 15 0.61 -35.95 36.52
CA ILE A 15 1.30 -37.03 35.81
C ILE A 15 1.33 -38.29 36.68
N ARG A 16 0.87 -39.40 36.10
CA ARG A 16 0.85 -40.73 36.74
C ARG A 16 1.63 -41.71 35.89
N LEU A 17 2.52 -42.48 36.52
CA LEU A 17 3.21 -43.61 35.89
C LEU A 17 2.72 -44.88 36.56
N ASN A 18 2.17 -45.82 35.77
CA ASN A 18 1.53 -47.05 36.27
C ASN A 18 0.49 -46.80 37.38
N GLY A 19 -0.29 -45.72 37.24
CA GLY A 19 -1.35 -45.36 38.20
C GLY A 19 -0.89 -44.68 39.50
N LYS A 20 0.42 -44.43 39.69
CA LYS A 20 0.97 -43.75 40.88
C LYS A 20 1.47 -42.35 40.56
N ARG A 21 1.42 -41.43 41.54
CA ARG A 21 2.04 -40.11 41.40
C ARG A 21 3.55 -40.28 41.35
N VAL A 22 4.23 -39.37 40.66
CA VAL A 22 5.70 -39.39 40.53
C VAL A 22 6.40 -39.37 41.91
N GLN A 23 5.79 -38.73 42.91
CA GLN A 23 6.24 -38.70 44.31
C GLN A 23 6.09 -40.02 45.07
N ASP A 24 5.30 -40.98 44.55
CA ASP A 24 5.00 -42.26 45.20
C ASP A 24 5.79 -43.43 44.57
N LEU A 25 6.74 -43.13 43.68
CA LEU A 25 7.63 -44.11 43.04
C LEU A 25 8.86 -44.39 43.92
N PRO A 26 9.45 -45.61 43.85
CA PRO A 26 10.71 -45.93 44.52
C PRO A 26 11.81 -44.92 44.17
N LEU A 27 12.64 -44.53 45.14
CA LEU A 27 13.60 -43.42 45.07
C LEU A 27 14.46 -43.38 43.78
N GLY A 28 14.86 -44.53 43.20
CA GLY A 28 15.57 -44.59 41.92
C GLY A 28 14.68 -44.25 40.72
N GLN A 29 13.52 -44.92 40.59
CA GLN A 29 12.57 -44.72 39.48
C GLN A 29 11.88 -43.34 39.53
N GLY A 30 11.67 -42.78 40.72
CA GLY A 30 11.11 -41.44 40.89
C GLY A 30 12.08 -40.34 40.44
N ASN A 31 13.39 -40.54 40.59
CA ASN A 31 14.41 -39.60 40.10
C ASN A 31 14.56 -39.70 38.58
N ASP A 32 14.58 -40.92 38.02
CA ASP A 32 14.63 -41.15 36.57
C ASP A 32 13.37 -40.62 35.85
N ALA A 33 12.20 -40.76 36.49
CA ALA A 33 10.95 -40.18 35.99
C ALA A 33 10.96 -38.65 36.05
N LYS A 34 11.53 -38.05 37.09
CA LYS A 34 11.70 -36.58 37.21
C LYS A 34 12.68 -36.03 36.18
N SER A 35 13.75 -36.75 35.85
CA SER A 35 14.66 -36.34 34.77
C SER A 35 13.97 -36.41 33.41
N GLY A 36 13.27 -37.50 33.09
CA GLY A 36 12.54 -37.63 31.81
C GLY A 36 11.38 -36.64 31.65
N LEU A 37 10.80 -36.18 32.75
CA LEU A 37 9.75 -35.14 32.74
C LEU A 37 10.24 -33.79 32.23
N LYS A 38 11.46 -33.41 32.61
CA LYS A 38 12.05 -32.14 32.16
C LYS A 38 12.27 -32.19 30.64
N ASP A 39 12.86 -33.27 30.15
CA ASP A 39 13.15 -33.46 28.73
C ASP A 39 11.86 -33.51 27.89
N ALA A 40 10.80 -34.15 28.40
CA ALA A 40 9.49 -34.18 27.74
C ALA A 40 8.84 -32.78 27.66
N ILE A 41 8.93 -31.97 28.73
CA ILE A 41 8.41 -30.58 28.74
C ILE A 41 9.21 -29.71 27.77
N ASP A 42 10.54 -29.84 27.77
CA ASP A 42 11.41 -29.09 26.86
C ASP A 42 11.15 -29.50 25.39
N GLN A 43 10.96 -30.79 25.10
CA GLN A 43 10.59 -31.26 23.76
C GLN A 43 9.21 -30.77 23.33
N GLU A 44 8.21 -30.77 24.23
CA GLU A 44 6.89 -30.22 23.92
C GLU A 44 6.97 -28.72 23.62
N ARG A 45 7.81 -27.97 24.35
CA ARG A 45 8.08 -26.55 24.06
C ARG A 45 8.70 -26.36 22.68
N ILE A 46 9.71 -27.15 22.33
CA ILE A 46 10.38 -27.10 21.02
C ILE A 46 9.38 -27.41 19.90
N ASN A 47 8.59 -28.48 20.03
CA ASN A 47 7.59 -28.85 19.04
C ASN A 47 6.53 -27.74 18.83
N LYS A 48 6.14 -27.04 19.90
CA LYS A 48 5.21 -25.89 19.82
C LYS A 48 5.84 -24.71 19.08
N ILE A 49 7.11 -24.40 19.36
CA ILE A 49 7.86 -23.35 18.65
C ILE A 49 7.95 -23.68 17.15
N GLU A 50 8.31 -24.92 16.80
CA GLU A 50 8.36 -25.37 15.40
C GLU A 50 7.01 -25.28 14.71
N THR A 51 5.93 -25.63 15.41
CA THR A 51 4.55 -25.52 14.90
C THR A 51 4.17 -24.07 14.62
N ILE A 52 4.54 -23.13 15.50
CA ILE A 52 4.30 -21.69 15.31
C ILE A 52 5.10 -21.17 14.11
N ASN A 53 6.39 -21.50 14.02
CA ASN A 53 7.25 -21.09 12.91
C ASN A 53 6.77 -21.65 11.56
N ALA A 54 6.18 -22.84 11.52
CA ALA A 54 5.60 -23.41 10.31
C ALA A 54 4.26 -22.76 9.91
N LYS A 55 3.53 -22.16 10.87
CA LYS A 55 2.18 -21.60 10.66
C LYS A 55 2.20 -20.16 10.14
N TYR A 56 3.19 -19.37 10.56
CA TYR A 56 3.22 -17.93 10.28
C TYR A 56 4.35 -17.54 9.33
N PRO A 57 4.23 -16.39 8.63
CA PRO A 57 5.30 -15.87 7.79
C PRO A 57 6.59 -15.64 8.61
N THR A 58 7.75 -15.82 7.97
CA THR A 58 9.08 -15.66 8.60
C THR A 58 9.62 -14.24 8.53
N LEU A 59 9.02 -13.36 7.72
CA LEU A 59 9.47 -11.99 7.51
C LEU A 59 9.54 -11.19 8.81
N ARG A 60 10.52 -10.29 8.90
CA ARG A 60 10.63 -9.34 10.00
C ARG A 60 9.63 -8.21 9.88
N VAL A 61 9.09 -7.78 11.02
CA VAL A 61 8.12 -6.67 11.09
C VAL A 61 8.72 -5.35 10.61
N ASP A 62 9.98 -5.07 10.94
CA ASP A 62 10.68 -3.84 10.52
C ASP A 62 10.95 -3.80 9.01
N TYR A 63 11.26 -4.94 8.40
CA TYR A 63 11.35 -5.07 6.94
C TYR A 63 9.99 -4.76 6.28
N ILE A 64 8.90 -5.35 6.80
CA ILE A 64 7.56 -5.11 6.27
C ILE A 64 7.18 -3.62 6.42
N ASP A 65 7.51 -3.00 7.56
CA ASP A 65 7.26 -1.57 7.78
C ASP A 65 8.03 -0.70 6.79
N SER A 66 9.30 -1.01 6.55
CA SER A 66 10.11 -0.30 5.54
C SER A 66 9.49 -0.42 4.14
N ARG A 67 8.97 -1.59 3.78
CA ARG A 67 8.31 -1.81 2.47
C ARG A 67 6.98 -1.06 2.36
N ILE A 68 6.19 -1.03 3.43
CA ILE A 68 4.94 -0.24 3.46
C ILE A 68 5.23 1.24 3.29
N ASP A 69 6.26 1.76 3.95
CA ASP A 69 6.62 3.17 3.84
C ASP A 69 7.17 3.51 2.46
N GLU A 70 7.97 2.62 1.83
CA GLU A 70 8.39 2.76 0.44
C GLU A 70 7.19 2.84 -0.53
N CYS A 71 6.19 1.96 -0.37
CA CYS A 71 4.96 2.02 -1.17
C CYS A 71 4.22 3.36 -1.00
N LYS A 72 4.15 3.89 0.23
CA LYS A 72 3.54 5.20 0.49
C LYS A 72 4.32 6.35 -0.15
N GLU A 73 5.63 6.32 -0.06
CA GLU A 73 6.49 7.31 -0.72
C GLU A 73 6.35 7.24 -2.25
N ASN A 74 6.23 6.05 -2.83
CA ASN A 74 5.95 5.86 -4.25
C ASN A 74 4.61 6.51 -4.64
N MET A 75 3.55 6.24 -3.89
CA MET A 75 2.24 6.85 -4.12
C MET A 75 2.31 8.39 -4.09
N LEU A 76 2.98 8.97 -3.10
CA LEU A 76 3.14 10.43 -2.99
C LEU A 76 3.90 11.02 -4.17
N ARG A 77 4.99 10.37 -4.62
CA ARG A 77 5.74 10.79 -5.80
C ARG A 77 4.87 10.78 -7.06
N VAL A 78 4.11 9.70 -7.26
CA VAL A 78 3.22 9.53 -8.41
C VAL A 78 2.07 10.54 -8.39
N GLN A 79 1.52 10.86 -7.21
CA GLN A 79 0.52 11.93 -7.05
C GLN A 79 1.08 13.31 -7.41
N GLY A 80 2.35 13.57 -7.09
CA GLY A 80 3.06 14.77 -7.54
C GLY A 80 3.04 14.90 -9.07
N THR A 81 3.45 13.85 -9.77
CA THR A 81 3.41 13.79 -11.23
C THR A 81 2.00 14.01 -11.78
N MET A 82 0.96 13.40 -11.18
CA MET A 82 -0.42 13.63 -11.61
C MET A 82 -0.83 15.11 -11.50
N THR A 83 -0.42 15.78 -10.43
CA THR A 83 -0.70 17.20 -10.21
C THR A 83 -0.03 18.08 -11.26
N GLU A 84 1.21 17.75 -11.63
CA GLU A 84 1.94 18.44 -12.71
C GLU A 84 1.22 18.26 -14.07
N GLN A 85 0.81 17.04 -14.40
CA GLN A 85 0.06 16.77 -15.64
C GLN A 85 -1.30 17.48 -15.66
N ALA A 86 -2.01 17.53 -14.54
CA ALA A 86 -3.27 18.26 -14.42
C ALA A 86 -3.09 19.77 -14.62
N THR A 87 -1.98 20.31 -14.13
CA THR A 87 -1.61 21.73 -14.33
C THR A 87 -1.35 22.01 -15.81
N MET A 88 -0.57 21.16 -16.49
CA MET A 88 -0.32 21.28 -17.93
C MET A 88 -1.61 21.23 -18.76
N ILE A 89 -2.54 20.33 -18.42
CA ILE A 89 -3.85 20.27 -19.08
C ILE A 89 -4.60 21.60 -18.92
N SER A 90 -4.58 22.18 -17.71
CA SER A 90 -5.24 23.46 -17.43
C SER A 90 -4.65 24.60 -18.26
N GLU A 91 -3.33 24.67 -18.35
CA GLU A 91 -2.60 25.67 -19.15
C GLU A 91 -2.93 25.56 -20.64
N TYR A 92 -2.85 24.33 -21.20
CA TYR A 92 -3.18 24.10 -22.60
C TYR A 92 -4.64 24.42 -22.92
N LYS A 93 -5.58 24.04 -22.05
CA LYS A 93 -6.99 24.43 -22.18
C LYS A 93 -7.15 25.95 -22.14
N GLY A 94 -6.40 26.64 -21.28
CA GLY A 94 -6.34 28.10 -21.25
C GLY A 94 -5.92 28.68 -22.60
N HIS A 95 -4.81 28.23 -23.17
CA HIS A 95 -4.31 28.69 -24.47
C HIS A 95 -5.27 28.42 -25.64
N ILE A 96 -5.92 27.24 -25.65
CA ILE A 96 -6.94 26.90 -26.63
C ILE A 96 -8.13 27.85 -26.52
N ASN A 97 -8.59 28.13 -25.30
CA ASN A 97 -9.71 29.05 -25.06
C ASN A 97 -9.39 30.47 -25.53
N MET A 98 -8.17 30.97 -25.25
CA MET A 98 -7.74 32.29 -25.73
C MET A 98 -7.68 32.36 -27.26
N SER A 99 -7.24 31.28 -27.91
CA SER A 99 -7.26 31.19 -29.38
C SER A 99 -8.69 31.19 -29.93
N GLY A 100 -9.60 30.43 -29.31
CA GLY A 100 -11.00 30.43 -29.67
C GLY A 100 -11.70 31.77 -29.46
N TYR A 101 -11.34 32.51 -28.41
CA TYR A 101 -11.82 33.88 -28.19
C TYR A 101 -11.34 34.82 -29.31
N ARG A 102 -10.04 34.79 -29.63
CA ARG A 102 -9.47 35.56 -30.74
C ARG A 102 -10.22 35.30 -32.04
N ASP A 103 -10.40 34.03 -32.40
CA ASP A 103 -11.00 33.66 -33.67
C ASP A 103 -12.47 34.11 -33.75
N LYS A 104 -13.21 34.07 -32.62
CA LYS A 104 -14.58 34.61 -32.52
C LYS A 104 -14.61 36.14 -32.69
N GLU A 105 -13.69 36.87 -32.07
CA GLU A 105 -13.62 38.33 -32.21
C GLU A 105 -13.27 38.74 -33.64
N ILE A 106 -12.38 37.98 -34.30
CA ILE A 106 -12.06 38.19 -35.72
C ILE A 106 -13.33 38.07 -36.59
N VAL A 107 -14.12 37.01 -36.40
CA VAL A 107 -15.38 36.82 -37.14
C VAL A 107 -16.36 37.97 -36.91
N LYS A 108 -16.44 38.50 -35.67
CA LYS A 108 -17.29 39.68 -35.37
C LYS A 108 -16.82 40.92 -36.11
N PHE A 109 -15.52 41.20 -36.12
CA PHE A 109 -14.97 42.35 -36.86
C PHE A 109 -15.17 42.21 -38.36
N GLU A 110 -15.03 41.01 -38.92
CA GLU A 110 -15.35 40.73 -40.32
C GLU A 110 -16.83 40.95 -40.64
N GLY A 111 -17.73 40.67 -39.69
CA GLY A 111 -19.15 41.03 -39.79
C GLY A 111 -19.37 42.54 -39.87
N LYS A 112 -18.66 43.32 -39.03
CA LYS A 112 -18.72 44.80 -39.02
C LYS A 112 -18.16 45.45 -40.29
N VAL A 113 -17.24 44.78 -40.97
CA VAL A 113 -16.79 45.24 -42.29
C VAL A 113 -17.89 45.02 -43.32
N LYS A 114 -18.57 43.87 -43.28
CA LYS A 114 -19.66 43.54 -44.22
C LYS A 114 -20.89 44.43 -44.07
N ASP A 115 -21.22 44.85 -42.85
CA ASP A 115 -22.34 45.75 -42.57
C ASP A 115 -21.99 47.25 -42.74
N GLY A 116 -20.73 47.56 -43.09
CA GLY A 116 -20.24 48.91 -43.32
C GLY A 116 -19.96 49.73 -42.05
N THR A 117 -20.06 49.14 -40.87
CA THR A 117 -19.79 49.83 -39.59
C THR A 117 -18.30 49.88 -39.22
N MET A 118 -17.44 49.18 -39.96
CA MET A 118 -15.98 49.16 -39.79
C MET A 118 -15.27 49.17 -41.15
N THR A 119 -14.10 49.81 -41.24
CA THR A 119 -13.25 49.80 -42.44
C THR A 119 -12.28 48.62 -42.44
N ASP A 120 -11.78 48.23 -43.62
CA ASP A 120 -10.76 47.18 -43.75
C ASP A 120 -9.45 47.51 -43.03
N GLU A 121 -9.04 48.78 -43.01
CA GLU A 121 -7.88 49.24 -42.25
C GLU A 121 -8.07 49.05 -40.75
N ALA A 122 -9.26 49.36 -40.22
CA ALA A 122 -9.58 49.14 -38.82
C ALA A 122 -9.57 47.65 -38.47
N LEU A 123 -10.13 46.80 -39.33
CA LEU A 123 -10.08 45.33 -39.17
C LEU A 123 -8.64 44.81 -39.10
N LYS A 124 -7.74 45.29 -39.98
CA LYS A 124 -6.33 44.89 -39.98
C LYS A 124 -5.63 45.26 -38.66
N GLN A 125 -5.92 46.45 -38.13
CA GLN A 125 -5.35 46.91 -36.87
C GLN A 125 -5.86 46.08 -35.68
N GLU A 126 -7.17 45.86 -35.59
CA GLU A 126 -7.78 45.04 -34.55
C GLU A 126 -7.26 43.59 -34.59
N LYS A 127 -7.12 42.99 -35.79
CA LYS A 127 -6.48 41.68 -35.97
C LYS A 127 -5.06 41.67 -35.41
N ARG A 128 -4.23 42.66 -35.75
CA ARG A 128 -2.86 42.75 -35.23
C ARG A 128 -2.83 42.82 -33.70
N ASP A 129 -3.69 43.62 -33.09
CA ASP A 129 -3.69 43.78 -31.64
C ASP A 129 -4.26 42.55 -30.92
N LEU A 130 -5.23 41.85 -31.52
CA LEU A 130 -5.68 40.55 -31.08
C LEU A 130 -4.58 39.48 -31.14
N PHE A 131 -3.82 39.39 -32.23
CA PHE A 131 -2.73 38.41 -32.34
C PHE A 131 -1.54 38.72 -31.41
N LYS A 132 -1.33 39.99 -31.02
CA LYS A 132 -0.37 40.34 -29.97
C LYS A 132 -0.84 39.87 -28.58
N ARG A 133 -2.13 40.02 -28.28
CA ARG A 133 -2.71 39.62 -26.98
C ARG A 133 -2.90 38.11 -26.87
N PHE A 134 -3.27 37.46 -27.97
CA PHE A 134 -3.60 36.04 -28.05
C PHE A 134 -2.83 35.41 -29.21
N PRO A 135 -1.57 34.97 -28.96
CA PRO A 135 -0.73 34.38 -30.00
C PRO A 135 -1.39 33.20 -30.72
N PRO A 136 -1.04 32.95 -31.99
CA PRO A 136 -1.52 31.78 -32.73
C PRO A 136 -0.87 30.50 -32.19
N TYR A 137 -1.48 29.91 -31.18
CA TYR A 137 -1.09 28.60 -30.67
C TYR A 137 -1.46 27.50 -31.66
N GLN A 138 -0.64 26.44 -31.69
CA GLN A 138 -0.93 25.24 -32.47
C GLN A 138 -1.97 24.39 -31.72
N ILE A 139 -3.26 24.72 -31.90
CA ILE A 139 -4.38 24.05 -31.22
C ILE A 139 -4.31 22.51 -31.38
N PRO A 140 -4.11 21.93 -32.58
CA PRO A 140 -4.08 20.48 -32.72
C PRO A 140 -2.94 19.82 -31.93
N ALA A 141 -1.78 20.47 -31.85
CA ALA A 141 -0.65 19.96 -31.08
C ALA A 141 -0.95 20.02 -29.56
N MET A 142 -1.56 21.10 -29.09
CA MET A 142 -1.99 21.24 -27.68
C MET A 142 -3.05 20.21 -27.29
N GLU A 143 -4.03 19.95 -28.17
CA GLU A 143 -5.03 18.92 -27.95
C GLU A 143 -4.40 17.53 -27.85
N GLN A 144 -3.41 17.22 -28.69
CA GLN A 144 -2.64 15.98 -28.58
C GLN A 144 -1.85 15.90 -27.27
N GLN A 145 -1.23 17.00 -26.83
CA GLN A 145 -0.54 17.06 -25.54
C GLN A 145 -1.51 16.83 -24.37
N ILE A 146 -2.72 17.39 -24.42
CA ILE A 146 -3.77 17.14 -23.42
C ILE A 146 -4.13 15.65 -23.37
N VAL A 147 -4.25 14.97 -24.52
CA VAL A 147 -4.50 13.52 -24.55
C VAL A 147 -3.36 12.76 -23.89
N GLN A 148 -2.11 13.08 -24.23
CA GLN A 148 -0.93 12.45 -23.62
C GLN A 148 -0.86 12.66 -22.10
N CYS A 149 -1.24 13.85 -21.62
CA CYS A 149 -1.32 14.14 -20.18
C CYS A 149 -2.38 13.28 -19.48
N HIS A 150 -3.58 13.13 -20.05
CA HIS A 150 -4.61 12.25 -19.49
C HIS A 150 -4.17 10.78 -19.49
N GLU A 151 -3.51 10.31 -20.54
CA GLU A 151 -2.96 8.95 -20.57
C GLU A 151 -1.88 8.76 -19.50
N ALA A 152 -1.05 9.77 -19.25
CA ALA A 152 -0.05 9.74 -18.18
C ALA A 152 -0.71 9.69 -16.79
N ILE A 153 -1.76 10.48 -16.57
CA ILE A 153 -2.57 10.44 -15.34
C ILE A 153 -3.16 9.04 -15.12
N ASN A 154 -3.79 8.45 -16.14
CA ASN A 154 -4.37 7.11 -16.05
C ASN A 154 -3.32 6.03 -15.74
N ARG A 155 -2.08 6.17 -16.25
CA ARG A 155 -0.97 5.27 -15.89
C ARG A 155 -0.56 5.45 -14.42
N CYS A 156 -0.52 6.68 -13.94
CA CYS A 156 -0.21 7.00 -12.54
C CYS A 156 -1.25 6.42 -11.58
N GLU A 157 -2.54 6.55 -11.91
CA GLU A 157 -3.63 5.98 -11.10
C GLU A 157 -3.47 4.46 -10.93
N LYS A 158 -3.16 3.73 -12.00
CA LYS A 158 -2.90 2.28 -11.94
C LYS A 158 -1.70 1.92 -11.05
N VAL A 159 -0.65 2.74 -11.05
CA VAL A 159 0.48 2.54 -10.15
C VAL A 159 0.06 2.76 -8.70
N ILE A 160 -0.72 3.81 -8.42
CA ILE A 160 -1.25 4.05 -7.07
C ILE A 160 -2.13 2.89 -6.60
N GLU A 161 -3.02 2.37 -7.45
CA GLU A 161 -3.86 1.21 -7.12
C GLU A 161 -3.01 -0.03 -6.78
N ALA A 162 -1.95 -0.30 -7.55
CA ALA A 162 -1.05 -1.42 -7.29
C ALA A 162 -0.25 -1.26 -5.98
N GLU A 163 0.22 -0.05 -5.68
CA GLU A 163 0.91 0.25 -4.43
C GLU A 163 -0.04 0.15 -3.22
N GLN A 164 -1.29 0.59 -3.36
CA GLN A 164 -2.33 0.43 -2.33
C GLN A 164 -2.63 -1.04 -2.04
N ALA A 165 -2.76 -1.86 -3.08
CA ALA A 165 -2.94 -3.30 -2.93
C ALA A 165 -1.74 -3.93 -2.19
N SER A 166 -0.51 -3.54 -2.57
CA SER A 166 0.71 -4.00 -1.90
C SER A 166 0.75 -3.62 -0.42
N VAL A 167 0.34 -2.38 -0.07
CA VAL A 167 0.23 -1.94 1.32
C VAL A 167 -0.79 -2.78 2.10
N ALA A 168 -1.94 -3.10 1.50
CA ALA A 168 -2.95 -3.93 2.14
C ALA A 168 -2.41 -5.34 2.44
N GLU A 169 -1.81 -6.00 1.45
CA GLU A 169 -1.20 -7.32 1.60
C GLU A 169 -0.10 -7.32 2.68
N LEU A 170 0.81 -6.34 2.63
CA LEU A 170 1.88 -6.22 3.63
C LEU A 170 1.34 -5.96 5.04
N THR A 171 0.22 -5.23 5.16
CA THR A 171 -0.43 -4.98 6.46
C THR A 171 -1.01 -6.26 7.05
N GLU A 172 -1.60 -7.13 6.23
CA GLU A 172 -2.08 -8.45 6.66
C GLU A 172 -0.90 -9.34 7.10
N VAL A 173 0.16 -9.41 6.31
CA VAL A 173 1.37 -10.17 6.65
C VAL A 173 2.00 -9.65 7.94
N LYS A 174 2.05 -8.32 8.14
CA LYS A 174 2.54 -7.71 9.38
C LYS A 174 1.73 -8.17 10.59
N ALA A 175 0.41 -8.24 10.48
CA ALA A 175 -0.45 -8.71 11.58
C ALA A 175 -0.15 -10.17 11.94
N LEU A 176 0.06 -11.03 10.93
CA LEU A 176 0.44 -12.42 11.13
C LEU A 176 1.83 -12.56 11.78
N CYS A 177 2.82 -11.77 11.35
CA CYS A 177 4.14 -11.75 11.99
C CYS A 177 4.07 -11.28 13.45
N LYS A 178 3.26 -10.26 13.76
CA LYS A 178 3.05 -9.84 15.15
C LYS A 178 2.38 -10.92 15.99
N GLN A 179 1.41 -11.64 15.44
CA GLN A 179 0.77 -12.75 16.14
C GLN A 179 1.76 -13.88 16.42
N ARG A 180 2.60 -14.23 15.44
CA ARG A 180 3.71 -15.18 15.62
C ARG A 180 4.62 -14.76 16.76
N ASP A 181 5.07 -13.51 16.78
CA ASP A 181 6.01 -13.01 17.79
C ASP A 181 5.41 -13.09 19.20
N VAL A 182 4.11 -12.78 19.34
CA VAL A 182 3.36 -12.95 20.60
C VAL A 182 3.30 -14.44 21.00
N GLU A 183 2.94 -15.33 20.08
CA GLU A 183 2.84 -16.77 20.36
C GLU A 183 4.21 -17.37 20.72
N LEU A 184 5.29 -17.01 20.03
CA LEU A 184 6.65 -17.45 20.35
C LEU A 184 7.12 -16.94 21.71
N SER A 185 6.79 -15.68 22.05
CA SER A 185 7.19 -15.09 23.34
C SER A 185 6.59 -15.83 24.53
N ALA A 186 5.38 -16.40 24.38
CA ALA A 186 4.74 -17.23 25.41
C ALA A 186 5.51 -18.52 25.71
N PHE A 187 6.36 -18.97 24.79
CA PHE A 187 7.24 -20.14 24.94
C PHE A 187 8.72 -19.76 25.16
N GLY A 188 9.01 -18.48 25.41
CA GLY A 188 10.38 -17.98 25.63
C GLY A 188 11.26 -18.02 24.39
N ALA A 189 10.66 -18.11 23.20
CA ALA A 189 11.35 -18.04 21.92
C ALA A 189 11.26 -16.64 21.31
N VAL A 190 12.24 -16.28 20.49
CA VAL A 190 12.24 -15.08 19.66
C VAL A 190 12.10 -15.53 18.21
N ALA A 191 11.35 -14.79 17.40
CA ALA A 191 11.25 -15.10 15.98
C ALA A 191 12.62 -15.02 15.31
N GLU A 192 12.96 -16.06 14.56
CA GLU A 192 14.11 -16.06 13.67
C GLU A 192 13.71 -15.45 12.33
N GLY A 193 14.24 -14.27 12.04
CA GLY A 193 13.97 -13.51 10.83
C GLY A 193 14.79 -12.24 10.81
#